data_AF-A0A8C1VJJ9-F1
#
_entry.id   AF-A0A8C1VJJ9-F1
#
_cell.length_a   1.000
_cell.length_b   1.000
_cell.length_c   1.000
_cell.angle_alpha   90.00
_cell.angle_beta   90.00
_cell.angle_gamma   90.00
#
_symmetry.space_group_name_H-M   'P 1'
#
loop_
_entity.id
_entity.type
_entity.pdbx_description
1 polymer ?
#
loop_
_entity_poly.entity_id
_entity_poly.type
_entity_poly.pdbx_seq_one_letter_code
_entity_poly.pdbx_strand_id
1 'polypeptide(L)'
;AGGRSLAHCRLVDVASASNFHSFKLRHFHLDLHLNFAVKRITGWQVLELTPVQPGVQSLILDTHSSLLIHSVDCKVPGASGAPDVFLSLTYRIEPFTDYGSSLNISLPAAVIRPHRAFRVTIRYTTTDGPAIWWLDAELTCGQTRPLVFTQGHSVCNRSFFPCFDTPAVKSTYSATVRVPEGVTVLMSASRSAYSKQDRVFQFSMEYPVPAYLVALVAGDLQHADIGPRSRVWAEPCILTCAVSKLGGNVERWLNVAEGLFGPYVWGRYDIVFLPPSFPIVAMENPCLTFIISSILESQEFLLIDVIHEIAHGWFGNAVTNATWEEMWLSEGLATYAQRRITTEAYGEAFTCLETVFRLDALHRQMRLLGDNNPVSKLQAKFEPGVNPSSLMNLFTYEKGFCFVSYLSQLCGDIKRFDSFLRAYIEKFRFSSVIAQDLLDFFLGFFPELKESCVAQREGLEFERWLNGCGPPLCEPDLSAGRALTGPVQHLCDHWGVDAPDPQVISTFDLSSWSTFQTVLFLDRLLDRSPLSQGIKGIVHPKMKISPLFTHPKAILGIHSFFQMNPIRVI
;
A
#
# COMPACT_ATOMS: atom_id res chain seq x y z
N ALA A 1 -30.53 4.78 19.62
CA ALA A 1 -29.95 4.82 20.97
C ALA A 1 -29.90 3.39 21.48
N GLY A 2 -28.71 2.80 21.49
CA GLY A 2 -28.43 1.46 22.01
C GLY A 2 -26.98 1.52 22.50
N GLY A 3 -26.79 1.40 23.81
CA GLY A 3 -25.56 1.76 24.51
C GLY A 3 -24.36 0.94 24.06
N ARG A 4 -23.29 1.64 23.64
CA ARG A 4 -21.94 1.11 23.69
C ARG A 4 -21.55 1.00 25.16
N SER A 5 -21.61 -0.21 25.72
CA SER A 5 -21.08 -0.52 27.04
C SER A 5 -19.97 -1.55 26.88
N LEU A 6 -18.75 -1.05 26.80
CA LEU A 6 -17.50 -1.55 27.38
C LEU A 6 -16.41 -0.61 26.85
N ALA A 7 -15.59 -0.07 27.74
CA ALA A 7 -14.64 1.00 27.48
C ALA A 7 -13.74 0.69 26.27
N HIS A 8 -14.08 1.23 25.09
CA HIS A 8 -13.06 1.41 24.06
C HIS A 8 -12.08 2.43 24.64
N CYS A 9 -10.91 1.96 25.06
CA CYS A 9 -9.74 2.83 25.19
C CYS A 9 -9.71 3.69 23.93
N ARG A 10 -9.61 5.02 24.13
CA ARG A 10 -9.55 5.96 23.01
C ARG A 10 -8.41 5.50 22.11
N LEU A 11 -8.72 5.14 20.86
CA LEU A 11 -7.75 4.63 19.89
C LEU A 11 -6.49 5.50 19.92
N VAL A 12 -5.32 4.93 20.24
CA VAL A 12 -4.06 5.66 20.23
C VAL A 12 -3.25 5.18 19.04
N ASP A 13 -2.91 6.09 18.14
CA ASP A 13 -1.90 5.84 17.10
C ASP A 13 -0.58 6.44 17.57
N VAL A 14 0.32 5.58 18.05
CA VAL A 14 1.63 6.00 18.57
C VAL A 14 2.57 6.52 17.48
N ALA A 15 2.24 6.37 16.20
CA ALA A 15 3.03 6.90 15.09
C ALA A 15 2.70 8.38 14.76
N SER A 16 1.66 8.95 15.37
CA SER A 16 1.24 10.34 15.15
C SER A 16 1.32 11.13 16.45
N ALA A 17 1.92 12.32 16.39
CA ALA A 17 1.90 13.28 17.50
C ALA A 17 0.60 14.08 17.54
N SER A 18 -0.22 13.97 16.49
CA SER A 18 -1.34 14.85 16.26
C SER A 18 -2.49 14.61 17.25
N ASN A 19 -3.22 15.68 17.57
CA ASN A 19 -4.37 15.59 18.47
C ASN A 19 -5.68 15.36 17.72
N PHE A 20 -5.66 14.47 16.72
CA PHE A 20 -6.74 14.27 15.77
C PHE A 20 -8.11 14.01 16.41
N HIS A 21 -8.17 13.37 17.57
CA HIS A 21 -9.43 13.16 18.30
C HIS A 21 -10.13 14.43 18.77
N SER A 22 -9.43 15.57 18.79
CA SER A 22 -9.98 16.88 19.18
C SER A 22 -10.72 17.55 18.01
N PHE A 23 -10.53 17.09 16.77
CA PHE A 23 -11.06 17.73 15.57
C PHE A 23 -11.64 16.72 14.58
N LYS A 24 -12.75 17.10 13.93
CA LYS A 24 -13.17 16.47 12.68
C LYS A 24 -12.60 17.28 11.51
N LEU A 25 -11.68 16.67 10.74
CA LEU A 25 -11.19 17.21 9.47
C LEU A 25 -12.19 16.89 8.35
N ARG A 26 -12.88 17.91 7.83
CA ARG A 26 -13.92 17.72 6.80
C ARG A 26 -13.35 17.67 5.39
N HIS A 27 -12.41 18.57 5.12
CA HIS A 27 -11.77 18.73 3.84
C HIS A 27 -10.42 19.43 4.03
N PHE A 28 -9.49 19.23 3.11
CA PHE A 28 -8.36 20.14 2.96
C PHE A 28 -8.06 20.47 1.49
N HIS A 29 -7.54 21.68 1.26
CA HIS A 29 -7.07 22.12 -0.04
C HIS A 29 -5.56 22.29 -0.03
N LEU A 30 -4.86 21.83 -1.07
CA LEU A 30 -3.43 22.08 -1.30
C LEU A 30 -3.25 23.00 -2.51
N ASP A 31 -2.70 24.19 -2.33
CA ASP A 31 -2.23 25.02 -3.44
C ASP A 31 -0.69 24.93 -3.51
N LEU A 32 -0.18 24.34 -4.59
CA LEU A 32 1.20 23.91 -4.72
C LEU A 32 1.85 24.51 -5.97
N HIS A 33 3.10 24.91 -5.85
CA HIS A 33 3.96 25.31 -6.96
C HIS A 33 5.27 24.52 -6.90
N LEU A 34 5.50 23.70 -7.94
CA LEU A 34 6.67 22.84 -8.06
C LEU A 34 7.75 23.55 -8.85
N ASN A 35 8.95 23.63 -8.26
CA ASN A 35 10.13 24.17 -8.91
C ASN A 35 11.22 23.09 -9.00
N PHE A 36 11.35 22.51 -10.19
CA PHE A 36 12.32 21.45 -10.50
C PHE A 36 13.78 21.94 -10.41
N ALA A 37 14.05 23.21 -10.73
CA ALA A 37 15.43 23.74 -10.74
C ALA A 37 16.06 23.80 -9.34
N VAL A 38 15.23 23.98 -8.31
CA VAL A 38 15.69 24.02 -6.90
C VAL A 38 15.08 22.91 -6.05
N LYS A 39 14.49 21.89 -6.68
CA LYS A 39 13.87 20.71 -6.04
C LYS A 39 12.99 21.08 -4.84
N ARG A 40 12.01 21.96 -5.08
CA ARG A 40 11.20 22.58 -4.04
C ARG A 40 9.72 22.64 -4.40
N ILE A 41 8.86 22.42 -3.41
CA ILE A 41 7.43 22.71 -3.49
C ILE A 41 7.12 23.86 -2.53
N THR A 42 6.53 24.94 -3.05
CA THR A 42 6.07 26.09 -2.25
C THR A 42 4.57 26.22 -2.36
N GLY A 43 3.89 26.62 -1.28
CA GLY A 43 2.45 26.74 -1.35
C GLY A 43 1.77 27.00 -0.02
N TRP A 44 0.48 26.68 0.01
CA TRP A 44 -0.30 26.69 1.24
C TRP A 44 -1.33 25.58 1.26
N GLN A 45 -1.68 25.16 2.47
CA GLN A 45 -2.83 24.29 2.68
C GLN A 45 -3.92 25.01 3.44
N VAL A 46 -5.17 24.64 3.20
CA VAL A 46 -6.34 25.09 3.96
C VAL A 46 -7.04 23.88 4.55
N LEU A 47 -7.07 23.77 5.88
CA LEU A 47 -7.77 22.72 6.61
C LEU A 47 -9.16 23.23 7.02
N GLU A 48 -10.22 22.48 6.73
CA GLU A 48 -11.57 22.73 7.26
C GLU A 48 -11.83 21.82 8.47
N LEU A 49 -11.81 22.42 9.66
CA LEU A 49 -11.81 21.72 10.94
C LEU A 49 -13.08 22.03 11.73
N THR A 50 -13.57 21.04 12.47
CA THR A 50 -14.64 21.22 13.47
C THR A 50 -14.17 20.66 14.82
N PRO A 51 -14.03 21.47 15.88
CA PRO A 51 -13.66 20.97 17.20
C PRO A 51 -14.74 20.03 17.74
N VAL A 52 -14.33 18.89 18.29
CA VAL A 52 -15.24 17.87 18.84
C VAL A 52 -15.52 18.11 20.32
N GLN A 53 -14.56 18.67 21.05
CA GLN A 53 -14.63 18.91 22.48
C GLN A 53 -14.61 20.42 22.79
N PRO A 54 -15.23 20.87 23.90
CA PRO A 54 -15.12 22.25 24.36
C PRO A 54 -13.70 22.55 24.87
N GLY A 55 -13.28 23.82 24.77
CA GLY A 55 -12.04 24.29 25.40
C GLY A 55 -10.75 23.84 24.73
N VAL A 56 -10.78 23.38 23.47
CA VAL A 56 -9.56 23.03 22.72
C VAL A 56 -8.75 24.30 22.44
N GLN A 57 -7.53 24.37 22.99
CA GLN A 57 -6.63 25.51 22.89
C GLN A 57 -5.47 25.31 21.91
N SER A 58 -5.31 24.11 21.36
CA SER A 58 -4.26 23.79 20.40
C SER A 58 -4.74 22.86 19.30
N LEU A 59 -4.24 23.11 18.10
CA LEU A 59 -4.24 22.16 16.99
C LEU A 59 -2.83 21.60 16.85
N ILE A 60 -2.70 20.29 16.90
CA ILE A 60 -1.42 19.60 16.77
C ILE A 60 -1.48 18.77 15.49
N LEU A 61 -0.57 19.04 14.55
CA LEU A 61 -0.42 18.32 13.29
C LEU A 61 0.96 17.64 13.28
N ASP A 62 1.07 16.53 12.56
CA ASP A 62 2.36 15.96 12.18
C ASP A 62 3.00 16.82 11.10
N THR A 63 4.31 17.04 11.23
CA THR A 63 5.16 17.72 10.24
C THR A 63 6.52 17.02 10.19
N HIS A 64 7.44 17.51 9.36
CA HIS A 64 8.80 17.03 9.27
C HIS A 64 9.77 18.21 9.18
N SER A 65 11.04 18.00 9.50
CA SER A 65 12.09 19.04 9.44
C SER A 65 12.34 19.57 8.03
N SER A 66 11.96 18.81 6.99
CA SER A 66 12.00 19.23 5.59
C SER A 66 10.90 20.24 5.22
N LEU A 67 9.90 20.46 6.09
CA LEU A 67 8.85 21.45 5.92
C LEU A 67 9.19 22.74 6.67
N LEU A 68 9.45 23.80 5.92
CA LEU A 68 9.58 25.15 6.45
C LEU A 68 8.20 25.82 6.50
N ILE A 69 7.69 26.04 7.70
CA ILE A 69 6.43 26.76 7.93
C ILE A 69 6.70 28.27 7.92
N HIS A 70 5.93 29.03 7.15
CA HIS A 70 6.07 30.49 7.01
C HIS A 70 5.04 31.24 7.85
N SER A 71 3.77 30.85 7.74
CA SER A 71 2.68 31.47 8.49
C SER A 71 1.55 30.48 8.75
N VAL A 72 0.81 30.72 9.82
CA VAL A 72 -0.42 30.00 10.14
C VAL A 72 -1.51 31.04 10.42
N ASP A 73 -2.57 31.00 9.62
CA ASP A 73 -3.69 31.92 9.70
C ASP A 73 -4.99 31.16 9.95
N CYS A 74 -5.95 31.80 10.59
CA CYS A 74 -7.25 31.24 10.90
C CYS A 74 -8.36 32.13 10.37
N LYS A 75 -9.36 31.50 9.75
CA LYS A 75 -10.62 32.12 9.35
C LYS A 75 -11.76 31.45 10.11
N VAL A 76 -12.46 32.21 10.94
CA VAL A 76 -13.63 31.75 11.67
C VAL A 76 -14.87 32.42 11.08
N PRO A 77 -15.87 31.66 10.60
CA PRO A 77 -17.10 32.23 10.08
C PRO A 77 -17.77 33.15 11.12
N GLY A 78 -18.34 34.27 10.68
CA GLY A 78 -19.12 35.16 11.55
C GLY A 78 -20.45 34.50 11.99
N ALA A 79 -20.98 34.89 13.15
CA ALA A 79 -22.28 34.38 13.64
C ALA A 79 -23.40 35.27 13.11
N SER A 80 -24.49 34.67 12.59
CA SER A 80 -25.73 35.37 12.25
C SER A 80 -25.56 36.66 11.44
N GLY A 81 -24.78 36.63 10.37
CA GLY A 81 -24.55 37.79 9.49
C GLY A 81 -23.40 38.72 9.91
N ALA A 82 -22.73 38.46 11.04
CA ALA A 82 -21.47 39.12 11.37
C ALA A 82 -20.37 38.78 10.35
N PRO A 83 -19.38 39.66 10.14
CA PRO A 83 -18.26 39.37 9.25
C PRO A 83 -17.40 38.21 9.77
N ASP A 84 -16.70 37.55 8.85
CA ASP A 84 -15.72 36.52 9.18
C ASP A 84 -14.55 37.13 9.97
N VAL A 85 -14.06 36.38 10.95
CA VAL A 85 -12.90 36.78 11.77
C VAL A 85 -11.65 36.15 11.19
N PHE A 86 -10.61 36.96 10.95
CA PHE A 86 -9.31 36.53 10.46
C PHE A 86 -8.24 36.79 11.51
N LEU A 87 -7.43 35.78 11.82
CA LEU A 87 -6.43 35.84 12.89
C LEU A 87 -5.13 35.20 12.41
N SER A 88 -3.99 35.87 12.66
CA SER A 88 -2.68 35.21 12.61
C SER A 88 -2.51 34.38 13.87
N LEU A 89 -2.11 33.12 13.73
CA LEU A 89 -1.90 32.21 14.84
C LEU A 89 -0.40 32.09 15.17
N THR A 90 -0.12 31.86 16.45
CA THR A 90 1.22 31.48 16.89
C THR A 90 1.37 29.96 16.84
N TYR A 91 2.56 29.50 16.51
CA TYR A 91 2.87 28.08 16.45
C TYR A 91 4.28 27.81 16.97
N ARG A 92 4.52 26.55 17.35
CA ARG A 92 5.83 26.00 17.70
C ARG A 92 5.99 24.66 17.01
N ILE A 93 7.22 24.34 16.61
CA ILE A 93 7.57 23.01 16.12
C ILE A 93 8.37 22.33 17.22
N GLU A 94 7.94 21.15 17.63
CA GLU A 94 8.59 20.36 18.69
C GLU A 94 9.04 19.01 18.13
N PRO A 95 10.22 18.50 18.54
CA PRO A 95 10.64 17.14 18.18
C PRO A 95 9.59 16.11 18.57
N PHE A 96 9.40 15.10 17.72
CA PHE A 96 8.53 13.97 18.01
C PHE A 96 9.32 12.65 17.90
N THR A 97 9.79 12.32 16.71
CA THR A 97 10.55 11.09 16.41
C THR A 97 11.63 11.37 15.37
N ASP A 98 12.44 10.38 15.03
CA ASP A 98 13.41 10.46 13.92
C ASP A 98 12.71 10.63 12.56
N TYR A 99 11.47 10.17 12.42
CA TYR A 99 10.66 10.32 11.21
C TYR A 99 9.70 11.53 11.22
N GLY A 100 9.75 12.43 12.22
CA GLY A 100 8.85 13.58 12.23
C GLY A 100 8.95 14.54 13.41
N SER A 101 8.16 15.61 13.33
CA SER A 101 8.01 16.63 14.36
C SER A 101 6.52 16.95 14.54
N SER A 102 6.18 17.63 15.64
CA SER A 102 4.82 18.11 15.88
C SER A 102 4.73 19.61 15.64
N LEU A 103 3.71 20.04 14.88
CA LEU A 103 3.35 21.43 14.67
C LEU A 103 2.23 21.81 15.63
N ASN A 104 2.58 22.49 16.71
CA ASN A 104 1.68 22.95 17.77
C ASN A 104 1.19 24.36 17.48
N ILE A 105 -0.08 24.50 17.06
CA ILE A 105 -0.72 25.78 16.72
C ILE A 105 -1.62 26.22 17.87
N SER A 106 -1.40 27.40 18.44
CA SER A 106 -2.24 27.95 19.50
C SER A 106 -3.55 28.49 18.95
N LEU A 107 -4.67 28.02 19.49
CA LEU A 107 -6.03 28.40 19.10
C LEU A 107 -6.67 29.34 20.14
N PRO A 108 -7.31 30.43 19.71
CA PRO A 108 -7.98 31.36 20.62
C PRO A 108 -9.30 30.77 21.12
N ALA A 109 -9.32 30.31 22.37
CA ALA A 109 -10.48 29.66 23.00
C ALA A 109 -11.76 30.52 22.98
N ALA A 110 -11.62 31.86 22.97
CA ALA A 110 -12.77 32.77 22.89
C ALA A 110 -13.49 32.72 21.53
N VAL A 111 -12.79 32.33 20.45
CA VAL A 111 -13.29 32.37 19.07
C VAL A 111 -13.63 30.97 18.56
N ILE A 112 -12.83 29.97 18.95
CA ILE A 112 -13.04 28.57 18.56
C ILE A 112 -14.09 27.93 19.47
N ARG A 113 -15.25 27.58 18.88
CA ARG A 113 -16.36 26.96 19.59
C ARG A 113 -16.53 25.50 19.18
N PRO A 114 -16.95 24.61 20.09
CA PRO A 114 -17.23 23.22 19.76
C PRO A 114 -18.31 23.13 18.66
N HIS A 115 -18.17 22.15 17.79
CA HIS A 115 -19.09 21.84 16.68
C HIS A 115 -19.25 22.93 15.61
N ARG A 116 -18.50 24.04 15.71
CA ARG A 116 -18.47 25.09 14.68
C ARG A 116 -17.24 24.94 13.80
N ALA A 117 -17.47 24.87 12.49
CA ALA A 117 -16.37 24.77 11.53
C ALA A 117 -15.56 26.07 11.44
N PHE A 118 -14.25 25.95 11.26
CA PHE A 118 -13.34 27.04 10.97
C PHE A 118 -12.25 26.55 10.00
N ARG A 119 -11.49 27.49 9.42
CA ARG A 119 -10.40 27.16 8.49
C ARG A 119 -9.06 27.59 9.04
N VAL A 120 -8.07 26.72 8.89
CA VAL A 120 -6.66 27.03 9.17
C VAL A 120 -5.89 27.01 7.87
N THR A 121 -5.21 28.10 7.54
CA THR A 121 -4.33 28.20 6.38
C THR A 121 -2.88 28.14 6.83
N ILE A 122 -2.09 27.20 6.30
CA ILE A 122 -0.67 27.05 6.62
C ILE A 122 0.12 27.29 5.35
N ARG A 123 0.97 28.32 5.33
CA ARG A 123 1.91 28.58 4.23
C ARG A 123 3.23 27.91 4.53
N TYR A 124 3.77 27.17 3.57
CA TYR A 124 4.97 26.38 3.78
C TYR A 124 5.80 26.18 2.52
N THR A 125 6.98 25.60 2.71
CA THR A 125 7.89 25.15 1.66
C THR A 125 8.45 23.80 2.06
N THR A 126 8.49 22.85 1.12
CA THR A 126 9.16 21.56 1.29
C THR A 126 10.21 21.33 0.21
N THR A 127 11.21 20.50 0.53
CA THR A 127 12.36 20.14 -0.30
C THR A 127 12.46 18.61 -0.39
N ASP A 128 13.65 18.02 -0.46
CA ASP A 128 13.84 16.56 -0.31
C ASP A 128 13.47 16.14 1.13
N GLY A 129 12.25 15.62 1.28
CA GLY A 129 11.76 14.95 2.48
C GLY A 129 11.46 13.48 2.18
N PRO A 130 11.26 12.62 3.19
CA PRO A 130 11.05 11.19 2.99
C PRO A 130 9.87 10.84 2.06
N ALA A 131 8.86 11.72 1.94
CA ALA A 131 7.78 11.50 0.98
C ALA A 131 8.09 11.94 -0.45
N ILE A 132 9.07 12.81 -0.72
CA ILE A 132 9.23 13.45 -2.02
C ILE A 132 10.53 13.02 -2.67
N TRP A 133 10.43 12.51 -3.89
CA TRP A 133 11.57 12.02 -4.65
C TRP A 133 11.78 12.88 -5.90
N TRP A 134 12.80 13.74 -5.87
CA TRP A 134 13.20 14.54 -7.02
C TRP A 134 14.25 13.82 -7.86
N LEU A 135 13.88 13.43 -9.07
CA LEU A 135 14.76 12.78 -10.03
C LEU A 135 15.25 13.78 -11.06
N ASP A 136 16.57 13.88 -11.20
CA ASP A 136 17.18 14.59 -12.31
C ASP A 136 16.93 13.84 -13.63
N ALA A 137 17.05 14.55 -14.76
CA ALA A 137 16.71 14.00 -16.06
C ALA A 137 17.42 12.66 -16.35
N GLU A 138 18.69 12.52 -15.97
CA GLU A 138 19.49 11.30 -16.17
C GLU A 138 18.94 10.05 -15.46
N LEU A 139 18.10 10.21 -14.43
CA LEU A 139 17.45 9.12 -13.71
C LEU A 139 16.09 8.74 -14.29
N THR A 140 15.62 9.48 -15.30
CA THR A 140 14.38 9.17 -16.03
C THR A 140 14.67 8.30 -17.25
N CYS A 141 13.68 7.52 -17.70
CA CYS A 141 13.84 6.67 -18.87
C CYS A 141 14.13 7.48 -20.14
N GLY A 142 13.49 8.64 -20.29
CA GLY A 142 13.69 9.55 -21.42
C GLY A 142 14.99 10.36 -21.36
N GLN A 143 15.69 10.39 -20.22
CA GLN A 143 16.96 11.11 -20.00
C GLN A 143 16.95 12.61 -20.34
N THR A 144 15.77 13.21 -20.48
CA THR A 144 15.62 14.57 -21.07
C THR A 144 14.92 15.55 -20.15
N ARG A 145 14.08 15.08 -19.21
CA ARG A 145 13.31 15.93 -18.30
C ARG A 145 13.32 15.34 -16.90
N PRO A 146 13.34 16.18 -15.85
CA PRO A 146 13.25 15.69 -14.48
C PRO A 146 11.84 15.16 -14.18
N LEU A 147 11.75 14.36 -13.13
CA LEU A 147 10.50 13.81 -12.62
C LEU A 147 10.45 13.98 -11.10
N VAL A 148 9.28 14.27 -10.55
CA VAL A 148 9.05 14.21 -9.11
C VAL A 148 7.86 13.32 -8.82
N PHE A 149 7.97 12.47 -7.82
CA PHE A 149 6.84 11.69 -7.31
C PHE A 149 6.84 11.71 -5.79
N THR A 150 5.69 11.37 -5.20
CA THR A 150 5.55 11.21 -3.76
C THR A 150 5.25 9.78 -3.35
N GLN A 151 5.68 9.39 -2.15
CA GLN A 151 5.28 8.15 -1.49
C GLN A 151 4.89 8.45 -0.03
N GLY A 152 3.59 8.38 0.27
CA GLY A 152 3.04 8.80 1.56
C GLY A 152 3.06 7.73 2.65
N HIS A 153 2.90 6.46 2.25
CA HIS A 153 2.84 5.34 3.20
C HIS A 153 4.21 5.04 3.82
N SER A 154 4.31 4.74 5.12
CA SER A 154 3.22 4.77 6.11
C SER A 154 2.94 6.19 6.63
N VAL A 155 3.97 6.90 7.08
CA VAL A 155 3.86 8.20 7.76
C VAL A 155 4.78 9.25 7.15
N CYS A 156 4.91 9.24 5.83
CA CYS A 156 5.83 10.11 5.12
C CYS A 156 5.16 11.42 4.71
N ASN A 157 3.84 11.46 4.54
CA ASN A 157 3.14 12.64 4.01
C ASN A 157 3.20 13.86 4.94
N ARG A 158 3.51 13.68 6.23
CA ARG A 158 3.95 14.78 7.12
C ARG A 158 5.19 15.53 6.64
N SER A 159 5.93 15.05 5.65
CA SER A 159 7.04 15.75 4.99
C SER A 159 6.66 16.40 3.66
N PHE A 160 5.46 16.08 3.15
CA PHE A 160 4.86 16.71 1.98
C PHE A 160 3.97 17.90 2.40
N PHE A 161 3.12 17.73 3.40
CA PHE A 161 2.28 18.78 3.96
C PHE A 161 1.94 18.50 5.45
N PRO A 162 1.73 19.51 6.31
CA PRO A 162 1.37 19.27 7.71
C PRO A 162 -0.02 18.63 7.84
N CYS A 163 -0.17 17.49 8.51
CA CYS A 163 -1.45 16.77 8.51
C CYS A 163 -1.71 15.98 9.80
N PHE A 164 -2.92 15.45 9.94
CA PHE A 164 -3.17 14.31 10.84
C PHE A 164 -2.64 13.06 10.11
N ASP A 165 -1.36 12.73 10.31
CA ASP A 165 -0.68 11.67 9.55
C ASP A 165 -0.87 10.29 10.22
N THR A 166 -2.14 9.89 10.26
CA THR A 166 -2.65 8.67 10.85
C THR A 166 -3.76 8.10 9.97
N PRO A 167 -3.85 6.78 9.78
CA PRO A 167 -4.92 6.19 8.97
C PRO A 167 -6.30 6.28 9.67
N ALA A 168 -6.35 6.64 10.97
CA ALA A 168 -7.58 6.89 11.71
C ALA A 168 -8.38 8.10 11.19
N VAL A 169 -7.73 9.03 10.49
CA VAL A 169 -8.37 10.24 9.97
C VAL A 169 -8.54 10.14 8.47
N LYS A 170 -9.79 10.13 8.00
CA LYS A 170 -10.11 10.26 6.58
C LYS A 170 -10.72 11.60 6.26
N SER A 171 -10.34 12.17 5.12
CA SER A 171 -10.91 13.42 4.64
C SER A 171 -10.97 13.48 3.12
N THR A 172 -11.89 14.28 2.60
CA THR A 172 -11.87 14.66 1.18
C THR A 172 -10.76 15.69 0.97
N TYR A 173 -10.26 15.80 -0.25
CA TYR A 173 -9.26 16.83 -0.54
C TYR A 173 -9.39 17.41 -1.94
N SER A 174 -8.80 18.58 -2.12
CA SER A 174 -8.62 19.19 -3.43
C SER A 174 -7.21 19.76 -3.55
N ALA A 175 -6.74 19.91 -4.77
CA ALA A 175 -5.43 20.50 -5.01
C ALA A 175 -5.42 21.38 -6.26
N THR A 176 -4.64 22.45 -6.20
CA THR A 176 -4.25 23.27 -7.35
C THR A 176 -2.74 23.19 -7.48
N VAL A 177 -2.24 22.71 -8.62
CA VAL A 177 -0.81 22.49 -8.84
C VAL A 177 -0.31 23.30 -10.02
N ARG A 178 0.74 24.10 -9.78
CA ARG A 178 1.46 24.89 -10.77
C ARG A 178 2.81 24.23 -11.07
N VAL A 179 3.08 24.04 -12.35
CA VAL A 179 4.32 23.47 -12.88
C VAL A 179 4.81 24.26 -14.09
N PRO A 180 6.10 24.15 -14.46
CA PRO A 180 6.60 24.64 -15.75
C PRO A 180 5.84 24.03 -16.94
N GLU A 181 5.92 24.71 -18.09
CA GLU A 181 5.31 24.21 -19.33
C GLU A 181 5.90 22.87 -19.77
N GLY A 182 5.06 21.99 -20.30
CA GLY A 182 5.47 20.65 -20.75
C GLY A 182 5.55 19.60 -19.66
N VAL A 183 5.19 19.92 -18.41
CA VAL A 183 5.09 18.95 -17.31
C VAL A 183 3.63 18.52 -17.14
N THR A 184 3.39 17.21 -17.17
CA THR A 184 2.09 16.62 -16.80
C THR A 184 2.07 16.37 -15.30
N VAL A 185 0.98 16.73 -14.62
CA VAL A 185 0.78 16.43 -13.20
C VAL A 185 -0.37 15.45 -13.05
N LEU A 186 -0.19 14.45 -12.19
CA LEU A 186 -1.21 13.51 -11.78
C LEU A 186 -1.26 13.48 -10.24
N MET A 187 -2.46 13.28 -9.70
CA MET A 187 -2.67 13.07 -8.26
C MET A 187 -3.72 11.98 -8.04
N SER A 188 -3.73 11.40 -6.85
CA SER A 188 -4.70 10.37 -6.42
C SER A 188 -6.10 10.95 -6.16
N ALA A 189 -6.76 11.41 -7.22
CA ALA A 189 -7.99 12.19 -7.17
C ALA A 189 -9.06 11.64 -8.12
N SER A 190 -10.32 11.64 -7.66
CA SER A 190 -11.48 11.19 -8.45
C SER A 190 -11.81 12.11 -9.63
N ARG A 191 -11.38 13.38 -9.59
CA ARG A 191 -11.56 14.37 -10.65
C ARG A 191 -10.27 15.12 -10.89
N SER A 192 -9.97 15.38 -12.16
CA SER A 192 -8.84 16.20 -12.59
C SER A 192 -9.25 17.11 -13.75
N ALA A 193 -8.66 18.29 -13.81
CA ALA A 193 -8.83 19.26 -14.88
C ALA A 193 -7.55 20.09 -15.08
N TYR A 194 -7.32 20.57 -16.30
CA TYR A 194 -6.24 21.51 -16.59
C TYR A 194 -6.82 22.83 -17.09
N SER A 195 -6.61 23.92 -16.34
CA SER A 195 -6.97 25.27 -16.78
C SER A 195 -5.84 25.83 -17.64
N LYS A 196 -6.06 25.92 -18.95
CA LYS A 196 -5.11 26.55 -19.89
C LYS A 196 -4.92 28.04 -19.60
N GLN A 197 -6.00 28.71 -19.16
CA GLN A 197 -5.99 30.15 -18.86
C GLN A 197 -5.09 30.46 -17.64
N ASP A 198 -5.26 29.69 -16.57
CA ASP A 198 -4.51 29.90 -15.32
C ASP A 198 -3.20 29.12 -15.28
N ARG A 199 -2.98 28.23 -16.27
CA ARG A 199 -1.85 27.29 -16.37
C ARG A 199 -1.69 26.43 -15.12
N VAL A 200 -2.81 25.92 -14.59
CA VAL A 200 -2.84 25.09 -13.37
C VAL A 200 -3.56 23.77 -13.60
N PHE A 201 -3.09 22.72 -12.91
CA PHE A 201 -3.82 21.47 -12.77
C PHE A 201 -4.69 21.54 -11.51
N GLN A 202 -5.93 21.10 -11.60
CA GLN A 202 -6.89 21.08 -10.51
C GLN A 202 -7.34 19.65 -10.26
N PHE A 203 -7.39 19.26 -8.99
CA PHE A 203 -7.75 17.92 -8.55
C PHE A 203 -8.78 17.97 -7.44
N SER A 204 -9.66 16.97 -7.40
CA SER A 204 -10.61 16.76 -6.30
C SER A 204 -10.82 15.28 -6.03
N MET A 205 -10.55 14.88 -4.79
CA MET A 205 -10.92 13.59 -4.23
C MET A 205 -12.20 13.78 -3.40
N GLU A 206 -13.33 13.37 -4.00
CA GLU A 206 -14.67 13.54 -3.42
C GLU A 206 -14.98 12.50 -2.33
N TYR A 207 -14.18 11.45 -2.24
CA TYR A 207 -14.29 10.41 -1.24
C TYR A 207 -13.29 10.63 -0.10
N PRO A 208 -13.65 10.33 1.16
CA PRO A 208 -12.75 10.52 2.28
C PRO A 208 -11.64 9.45 2.26
N VAL A 209 -10.39 9.90 2.25
CA VAL A 209 -9.18 9.05 2.26
C VAL A 209 -8.25 9.45 3.41
N PRO A 210 -7.47 8.51 3.96
CA PRO A 210 -6.40 8.83 4.89
C PRO A 210 -5.25 9.60 4.21
N ALA A 211 -4.49 10.36 5.01
CA ALA A 211 -3.44 11.23 4.50
C ALA A 211 -2.37 10.49 3.68
N TYR A 212 -2.03 9.26 4.05
CA TYR A 212 -0.99 8.46 3.38
C TYR A 212 -1.29 8.14 1.90
N LEU A 213 -2.57 8.22 1.50
CA LEU A 213 -3.03 7.97 0.11
C LEU A 213 -3.01 9.22 -0.78
N VAL A 214 -2.62 10.37 -0.25
CA VAL A 214 -2.44 11.59 -1.06
C VAL A 214 -1.12 11.46 -1.81
N ALA A 215 -1.20 11.36 -3.13
CA ALA A 215 -0.05 11.17 -3.99
C ALA A 215 -0.01 12.19 -5.12
N LEU A 216 1.19 12.53 -5.56
CA LEU A 216 1.49 13.40 -6.67
C LEU A 216 2.62 12.81 -7.50
N VAL A 217 2.50 12.87 -8.82
CA VAL A 217 3.62 12.69 -9.75
C VAL A 217 3.57 13.78 -10.80
N ALA A 218 4.74 14.34 -11.14
CA ALA A 218 4.89 15.33 -12.17
C ALA A 218 6.15 15.09 -13.00
N GLY A 219 5.99 15.02 -14.32
CA GLY A 219 7.09 14.73 -15.25
C GLY A 219 6.63 14.69 -16.71
N ASP A 220 7.47 14.13 -17.59
CA ASP A 220 7.13 13.87 -19.00
C ASP A 220 6.33 12.58 -19.13
N LEU A 221 5.04 12.67 -18.79
CA LEU A 221 4.11 11.53 -18.80
C LEU A 221 3.14 11.65 -19.97
N GLN A 222 3.07 10.57 -20.75
CA GLN A 222 2.06 10.33 -21.77
C GLN A 222 1.07 9.27 -21.28
N HIS A 223 -0.03 9.11 -22.00
CA HIS A 223 -1.04 8.12 -21.64
C HIS A 223 -1.64 7.38 -22.82
N ALA A 224 -2.23 6.24 -22.50
CA ALA A 224 -3.12 5.51 -23.38
C ALA A 224 -4.24 4.86 -22.56
N ASP A 225 -5.47 4.96 -23.05
CA ASP A 225 -6.61 4.24 -22.46
C ASP A 225 -6.47 2.74 -22.75
N ILE A 226 -6.61 1.92 -21.70
CA ILE A 226 -6.46 0.46 -21.75
C ILE A 226 -7.77 -0.27 -21.41
N GLY A 227 -8.83 0.48 -21.12
CA GLY A 227 -10.17 -0.01 -20.79
C GLY A 227 -11.18 1.15 -20.73
N PRO A 228 -12.46 0.87 -20.46
CA PRO A 228 -13.52 1.88 -20.46
C PRO A 228 -13.36 2.91 -19.33
N ARG A 229 -12.65 2.57 -18.25
CA ARG A 229 -12.40 3.41 -17.08
C ARG A 229 -10.96 3.30 -16.56
N SER A 230 -10.04 2.86 -17.40
CA SER A 230 -8.64 2.63 -17.02
C SER A 230 -7.66 3.15 -18.05
N ARG A 231 -6.58 3.73 -17.57
CA ARG A 231 -5.51 4.32 -18.37
C ARG A 231 -4.16 4.01 -17.79
N VAL A 232 -3.18 3.84 -18.66
CA VAL A 232 -1.77 3.82 -18.28
C VAL A 232 -1.17 5.19 -18.52
N TRP A 233 -0.41 5.67 -17.56
CA TRP A 233 0.47 6.82 -17.64
C TRP A 233 1.92 6.35 -17.52
N ALA A 234 2.80 6.82 -18.40
CA ALA A 234 4.20 6.46 -18.35
C ALA A 234 5.07 7.45 -19.13
N GLU A 235 6.38 7.38 -18.93
CA GLU A 235 7.33 7.99 -19.85
C GLU A 235 7.19 7.38 -21.27
N PRO A 236 7.39 8.16 -22.35
CA PRO A 236 7.11 7.71 -23.72
C PRO A 236 7.82 6.40 -24.12
N CYS A 237 9.04 6.19 -23.64
CA CYS A 237 9.89 5.03 -23.93
C CYS A 237 9.29 3.68 -23.48
N ILE A 238 8.41 3.65 -22.46
CA ILE A 238 7.84 2.43 -21.89
C ILE A 238 6.33 2.32 -22.08
N LEU A 239 5.66 3.37 -22.56
CA LEU A 239 4.21 3.41 -22.70
C LEU A 239 3.66 2.26 -23.55
N THR A 240 4.25 2.00 -24.73
CA THR A 240 3.82 0.92 -25.62
C THR A 240 3.95 -0.46 -24.97
N CYS A 241 5.03 -0.70 -24.22
CA CYS A 241 5.23 -1.94 -23.48
C CYS A 241 4.14 -2.12 -22.41
N ALA A 242 3.91 -1.09 -21.60
CA ALA A 242 2.90 -1.11 -20.56
C ALA A 242 1.48 -1.34 -21.11
N VAL A 243 1.12 -0.66 -22.20
CA VAL A 243 -0.17 -0.85 -22.89
C VAL A 243 -0.33 -2.28 -23.39
N SER A 244 0.72 -2.84 -24.01
CA SER A 244 0.67 -4.21 -24.53
C SER A 244 0.41 -5.27 -23.46
N LYS A 245 0.86 -5.02 -22.22
CA LYS A 245 0.72 -5.96 -21.10
C LYS A 245 -0.59 -5.81 -20.34
N LEU A 246 -1.16 -4.61 -20.30
CA LEU A 246 -2.32 -4.26 -19.47
C LEU A 246 -3.63 -4.03 -20.24
N GLY A 247 -3.56 -3.82 -21.57
CA GLY A 247 -4.72 -3.60 -22.44
C GLY A 247 -5.81 -4.66 -22.24
N GLY A 248 -7.01 -4.22 -21.85
CA GLY A 248 -8.18 -5.09 -21.58
C GLY A 248 -8.12 -5.90 -20.28
N ASN A 249 -6.92 -6.26 -19.81
CA ASN A 249 -6.74 -7.07 -18.61
C ASN A 249 -7.22 -6.36 -17.33
N VAL A 250 -6.94 -5.06 -17.20
CA VAL A 250 -7.33 -4.29 -16.00
C VAL A 250 -8.85 -4.25 -15.82
N GLU A 251 -9.60 -4.03 -16.90
CA GLU A 251 -11.06 -4.04 -16.84
C GLU A 251 -11.61 -5.45 -16.54
N ARG A 252 -10.97 -6.51 -17.06
CA ARG A 252 -11.33 -7.88 -16.70
C ARG A 252 -11.18 -8.12 -15.19
N TRP A 253 -10.07 -7.70 -14.59
CA TRP A 253 -9.82 -7.88 -13.16
C TRP A 253 -10.76 -7.02 -12.30
N LEU A 254 -11.04 -5.78 -12.69
CA LEU A 254 -12.03 -4.94 -12.03
C LEU A 254 -13.42 -5.57 -12.04
N ASN A 255 -13.86 -6.14 -13.16
CA ASN A 255 -15.17 -6.81 -13.23
C ASN A 255 -15.26 -8.05 -12.31
N VAL A 256 -14.19 -8.83 -12.23
CA VAL A 256 -14.10 -9.95 -11.28
C VAL A 256 -14.14 -9.44 -9.84
N ALA A 257 -13.34 -8.44 -9.51
CA ALA A 257 -13.29 -7.83 -8.19
C ALA A 257 -14.66 -7.25 -7.78
N GLU A 258 -15.34 -6.55 -8.69
CA GLU A 258 -16.69 -6.02 -8.43
C GLU A 258 -17.73 -7.12 -8.23
N GLY A 259 -17.61 -8.20 -8.99
CA GLY A 259 -18.42 -9.41 -8.80
C GLY A 259 -18.25 -10.00 -7.40
N LEU A 260 -17.03 -10.00 -6.85
CA LEU A 260 -16.70 -10.55 -5.53
C LEU A 260 -17.01 -9.60 -4.36
N PHE A 261 -16.69 -8.32 -4.49
CA PHE A 261 -16.60 -7.37 -3.37
C PHE A 261 -17.60 -6.21 -3.45
N GLY A 262 -18.37 -6.12 -4.54
CA GLY A 262 -19.31 -5.02 -4.79
C GLY A 262 -18.68 -3.88 -5.62
N PRO A 263 -19.41 -2.80 -5.91
CA PRO A 263 -18.99 -1.80 -6.89
C PRO A 263 -17.64 -1.11 -6.58
N TYR A 264 -16.85 -0.84 -7.62
CA TYR A 264 -15.63 -0.05 -7.51
C TYR A 264 -15.99 1.45 -7.43
N VAL A 265 -15.91 2.02 -6.23
CA VAL A 265 -16.49 3.35 -5.93
C VAL A 265 -15.65 4.55 -6.39
N TRP A 266 -14.41 4.34 -6.81
CA TRP A 266 -13.46 5.43 -7.10
C TRP A 266 -13.58 5.99 -8.53
N GLY A 267 -14.48 5.43 -9.34
CA GLY A 267 -14.71 5.84 -10.72
C GLY A 267 -13.67 5.23 -11.67
N ARG A 268 -12.52 5.89 -11.81
CA ARG A 268 -11.44 5.43 -12.70
C ARG A 268 -10.37 4.65 -11.93
N TYR A 269 -9.71 3.74 -12.64
CA TYR A 269 -8.53 3.03 -12.17
C TYR A 269 -7.39 3.27 -13.16
N ASP A 270 -6.59 4.30 -12.92
CA ASP A 270 -5.40 4.59 -13.72
C ASP A 270 -4.16 4.00 -13.05
N ILE A 271 -3.16 3.65 -13.86
CA ILE A 271 -1.86 3.16 -13.41
C ILE A 271 -0.80 4.13 -13.93
N VAL A 272 0.15 4.54 -13.09
CA VAL A 272 1.35 5.26 -13.52
C VAL A 272 2.60 4.44 -13.25
N PHE A 273 3.41 4.25 -14.29
CA PHE A 273 4.72 3.61 -14.14
C PHE A 273 5.78 4.64 -13.76
N LEU A 274 6.44 4.39 -12.62
CA LEU A 274 7.50 5.23 -12.09
C LEU A 274 8.89 4.65 -12.39
N PRO A 275 9.95 5.48 -12.40
CA PRO A 275 11.31 5.00 -12.61
C PRO A 275 11.76 3.95 -11.58
N PRO A 276 12.81 3.17 -11.86
CA PRO A 276 13.32 2.12 -10.94
C PRO A 276 13.78 2.61 -9.57
N SER A 277 13.84 3.92 -9.33
CA SER A 277 14.10 4.52 -8.02
C SER A 277 12.87 4.57 -7.12
N PHE A 278 11.67 4.20 -7.60
CA PHE A 278 10.48 4.10 -6.76
C PHE A 278 10.77 3.09 -5.62
N PRO A 279 10.61 3.50 -4.35
CA PRO A 279 11.13 2.73 -3.22
C PRO A 279 10.25 1.54 -2.86
N ILE A 280 9.11 1.33 -3.54
CA ILE A 280 8.24 0.16 -3.40
C ILE A 280 7.87 -0.44 -4.75
N VAL A 281 7.30 -1.64 -4.78
CA VAL A 281 6.85 -2.27 -6.03
C VAL A 281 5.62 -1.55 -6.57
N ALA A 282 4.63 -1.31 -5.71
CA ALA A 282 3.39 -0.64 -6.06
C ALA A 282 2.78 0.09 -4.85
N MET A 283 1.84 1.01 -5.11
CA MET A 283 1.10 1.76 -4.10
C MET A 283 -0.33 2.02 -4.55
N GLU A 284 -1.29 1.80 -3.66
CA GLU A 284 -2.72 1.73 -3.92
C GLU A 284 -3.43 3.08 -4.00
N ASN A 285 -2.68 4.13 -4.33
CA ASN A 285 -3.17 5.50 -4.36
C ASN A 285 -4.49 5.58 -5.16
N PRO A 286 -5.63 5.98 -4.54
CA PRO A 286 -6.94 5.85 -5.18
C PRO A 286 -7.02 6.62 -6.50
N CYS A 287 -7.65 5.99 -7.49
CA CYS A 287 -7.75 6.48 -8.87
C CYS A 287 -6.45 6.47 -9.69
N LEU A 288 -5.27 6.28 -9.06
CA LEU A 288 -3.97 6.40 -9.71
C LEU A 288 -2.90 5.52 -9.02
N THR A 289 -2.95 4.22 -9.26
CA THR A 289 -1.98 3.26 -8.70
C THR A 289 -0.57 3.55 -9.23
N PHE A 290 0.41 3.64 -8.33
CA PHE A 290 1.82 3.81 -8.70
C PHE A 290 2.48 2.43 -8.81
N ILE A 291 3.27 2.19 -9.85
CA ILE A 291 3.95 0.91 -10.06
C ILE A 291 5.38 1.16 -10.55
N ILE A 292 6.36 0.41 -10.03
CA ILE A 292 7.74 0.47 -10.51
C ILE A 292 7.86 -0.06 -11.94
N SER A 293 8.49 0.70 -12.84
CA SER A 293 8.62 0.35 -14.27
C SER A 293 9.41 -0.95 -14.52
N SER A 294 10.33 -1.32 -13.63
CA SER A 294 11.10 -2.58 -13.76
C SER A 294 10.23 -3.83 -13.69
N ILE A 295 9.01 -3.74 -13.15
CA ILE A 295 8.08 -4.88 -13.10
C ILE A 295 7.62 -5.31 -14.50
N LEU A 296 7.70 -4.41 -15.50
CA LEU A 296 7.31 -4.70 -16.88
C LEU A 296 8.11 -5.86 -17.49
N GLU A 297 9.27 -6.21 -16.94
CA GLU A 297 10.08 -7.36 -17.34
C GLU A 297 9.38 -8.71 -17.06
N SER A 298 8.41 -8.76 -16.13
CA SER A 298 7.66 -9.98 -15.80
C SER A 298 6.16 -9.79 -15.95
N GLN A 299 5.53 -10.63 -16.78
CA GLN A 299 4.08 -10.63 -16.94
C GLN A 299 3.35 -11.11 -15.69
N GLU A 300 3.88 -12.12 -15.00
CA GLU A 300 3.23 -12.73 -13.84
C GLU A 300 3.29 -11.82 -12.61
N PHE A 301 4.45 -11.20 -12.33
CA PHE A 301 4.57 -10.21 -11.24
C PHE A 301 3.69 -8.99 -11.50
N LEU A 302 3.77 -8.40 -12.70
CA LEU A 302 2.90 -7.28 -13.08
C LEU A 302 1.41 -7.59 -12.87
N LEU A 303 0.98 -8.79 -13.24
CA LEU A 303 -0.40 -9.23 -13.08
C LEU A 303 -0.80 -9.30 -11.61
N ILE A 304 -0.04 -10.01 -10.77
CA ILE A 304 -0.44 -10.22 -9.37
C ILE A 304 -0.39 -8.91 -8.57
N ASP A 305 0.61 -8.07 -8.83
CA ASP A 305 0.76 -6.79 -8.15
C ASP A 305 -0.36 -5.83 -8.58
N VAL A 306 -0.70 -5.71 -9.88
CA VAL A 306 -1.84 -4.87 -10.29
C VAL A 306 -3.16 -5.38 -9.69
N ILE A 307 -3.37 -6.70 -9.58
CA ILE A 307 -4.58 -7.24 -8.94
C ILE A 307 -4.60 -6.95 -7.43
N HIS A 308 -3.44 -7.01 -6.75
CA HIS A 308 -3.30 -6.58 -5.35
C HIS A 308 -3.72 -5.11 -5.17
N GLU A 309 -3.22 -4.24 -6.04
CA GLU A 309 -3.59 -2.82 -6.03
C GLU A 309 -5.06 -2.56 -6.37
N ILE A 310 -5.69 -3.41 -7.21
CA ILE A 310 -7.15 -3.38 -7.43
C ILE A 310 -7.88 -3.75 -6.15
N ALA A 311 -7.44 -4.82 -5.45
CA ALA A 311 -8.07 -5.28 -4.21
C ALA A 311 -8.05 -4.20 -3.12
N HIS A 312 -7.00 -3.37 -3.08
CA HIS A 312 -6.93 -2.25 -2.17
C HIS A 312 -8.04 -1.21 -2.34
N GLY A 313 -8.70 -1.17 -3.51
CA GLY A 313 -9.91 -0.38 -3.75
C GLY A 313 -11.01 -0.63 -2.70
N TRP A 314 -11.06 -1.83 -2.12
CA TRP A 314 -11.97 -2.19 -1.02
C TRP A 314 -11.24 -2.28 0.33
N PHE A 315 -10.07 -2.95 0.38
CA PHE A 315 -9.34 -3.25 1.60
C PHE A 315 -8.08 -2.39 1.74
N GLY A 316 -8.08 -1.41 2.63
CA GLY A 316 -7.05 -0.38 2.73
C GLY A 316 -7.63 0.99 2.36
N ASN A 317 -8.23 1.15 1.18
CA ASN A 317 -8.77 2.44 0.75
C ASN A 317 -10.17 2.71 1.32
N ALA A 318 -11.13 1.83 1.01
CA ALA A 318 -12.52 2.00 1.45
C ALA A 318 -12.66 1.69 2.94
N VAL A 319 -12.15 0.54 3.39
CA VAL A 319 -12.04 0.16 4.80
C VAL A 319 -10.57 0.16 5.18
N THR A 320 -10.14 1.05 6.08
CA THR A 320 -8.71 1.23 6.41
C THR A 320 -8.39 0.71 7.80
N ASN A 321 -7.19 0.19 8.03
CA ASN A 321 -6.68 -0.03 9.39
C ASN A 321 -6.69 1.28 10.21
N ALA A 322 -7.08 1.23 11.49
CA ALA A 322 -7.18 2.43 12.32
C ALA A 322 -5.83 2.92 12.87
N THR A 323 -4.86 2.02 12.99
CA THR A 323 -3.46 2.31 13.35
C THR A 323 -2.53 1.41 12.54
N TRP A 324 -1.23 1.69 12.54
CA TRP A 324 -0.25 0.84 11.84
C TRP A 324 -0.04 -0.53 12.49
N GLU A 325 -0.44 -0.70 13.74
CA GLU A 325 -0.48 -2.02 14.39
C GLU A 325 -1.54 -2.94 13.78
N GLU A 326 -2.53 -2.36 13.10
CA GLU A 326 -3.65 -3.06 12.45
C GLU A 326 -3.45 -3.20 10.93
N MET A 327 -2.24 -2.90 10.42
CA MET A 327 -1.93 -2.85 8.99
C MET A 327 -2.22 -4.17 8.25
N TRP A 328 -2.19 -5.30 8.95
CA TRP A 328 -2.60 -6.60 8.39
C TRP A 328 -4.05 -6.61 7.91
N LEU A 329 -4.94 -5.74 8.42
CA LEU A 329 -6.30 -5.58 7.89
C LEU A 329 -6.30 -5.03 6.48
N SER A 330 -5.33 -4.19 6.12
CA SER A 330 -5.19 -3.70 4.76
C SER A 330 -4.50 -4.76 3.91
N GLU A 331 -3.28 -5.17 4.27
CA GLU A 331 -2.48 -6.06 3.43
C GLU A 331 -2.96 -7.51 3.40
N GLY A 332 -3.36 -8.07 4.54
CA GLY A 332 -3.84 -9.45 4.63
C GLY A 332 -5.18 -9.67 3.93
N LEU A 333 -6.12 -8.73 4.08
CA LEU A 333 -7.39 -8.77 3.33
C LEU A 333 -7.18 -8.49 1.84
N ALA A 334 -6.32 -7.54 1.47
CA ALA A 334 -5.97 -7.27 0.07
C ALA A 334 -5.29 -8.48 -0.59
N THR A 335 -4.34 -9.14 0.09
CA THR A 335 -3.68 -10.36 -0.39
C THR A 335 -4.68 -11.51 -0.57
N TYR A 336 -5.62 -11.69 0.37
CA TYR A 336 -6.70 -12.66 0.20
C TYR A 336 -7.59 -12.32 -1.00
N ALA A 337 -8.01 -11.07 -1.12
CA ALA A 337 -8.84 -10.61 -2.22
C ALA A 337 -8.13 -10.73 -3.58
N GLN A 338 -6.83 -10.45 -3.64
CA GLN A 338 -5.98 -10.64 -4.81
C GLN A 338 -6.00 -12.10 -5.27
N ARG A 339 -5.81 -13.04 -4.35
CA ARG A 339 -5.86 -14.49 -4.67
C ARG A 339 -7.24 -14.95 -5.08
N ARG A 340 -8.31 -14.37 -4.51
CA ARG A 340 -9.67 -14.63 -4.96
C ARG A 340 -9.93 -14.14 -6.38
N ILE A 341 -9.52 -12.92 -6.72
CA ILE A 341 -9.63 -12.38 -8.08
C ILE A 341 -8.81 -13.24 -9.05
N THR A 342 -7.60 -13.62 -8.65
CA THR A 342 -6.68 -14.42 -9.47
C THR A 342 -7.24 -15.82 -9.71
N THR A 343 -7.83 -16.47 -8.72
CA THR A 343 -8.50 -17.77 -8.87
C THR A 343 -9.67 -17.70 -9.85
N GLU A 344 -10.53 -16.69 -9.74
CA GLU A 344 -11.67 -16.51 -10.67
C GLU A 344 -11.20 -16.15 -12.09
N ALA A 345 -10.10 -15.40 -12.22
CA ALA A 345 -9.59 -14.96 -13.52
C ALA A 345 -8.74 -16.02 -14.23
N TYR A 346 -7.88 -16.75 -13.50
CA TYR A 346 -6.83 -17.61 -14.07
C TYR A 346 -6.88 -19.06 -13.61
N GLY A 347 -7.75 -19.38 -12.65
CA GLY A 347 -7.91 -20.71 -12.11
C GLY A 347 -7.04 -20.99 -10.89
N GLU A 348 -7.53 -21.92 -10.06
CA GLU A 348 -6.95 -22.25 -8.76
C GLU A 348 -5.50 -22.75 -8.85
N ALA A 349 -5.15 -23.52 -9.88
CA ALA A 349 -3.79 -24.04 -10.04
C ALA A 349 -2.72 -22.93 -10.11
N PHE A 350 -3.02 -21.84 -10.83
CA PHE A 350 -2.12 -20.68 -10.92
C PHE A 350 -2.01 -19.97 -9.57
N THR A 351 -3.14 -19.69 -8.92
CA THR A 351 -3.14 -19.05 -7.59
C THR A 351 -2.38 -19.90 -6.55
N CYS A 352 -2.51 -21.22 -6.59
CA CYS A 352 -1.75 -22.11 -5.71
C CYS A 352 -0.25 -22.04 -5.97
N LEU A 353 0.20 -21.97 -7.24
CA LEU A 353 1.62 -21.78 -7.56
C LEU A 353 2.17 -20.47 -6.98
N GLU A 354 1.44 -19.37 -7.18
CA GLU A 354 1.77 -18.06 -6.60
C GLU A 354 1.83 -18.12 -5.06
N THR A 355 0.81 -18.73 -4.44
CA THR A 355 0.72 -18.85 -2.98
C THR A 355 1.87 -19.69 -2.41
N VAL A 356 2.23 -20.81 -3.06
CA VAL A 356 3.40 -21.61 -2.65
C VAL A 356 4.68 -20.78 -2.73
N PHE A 357 4.86 -20.02 -3.82
CA PHE A 357 6.01 -19.14 -3.99
C PHE A 357 6.12 -18.12 -2.85
N ARG A 358 5.01 -17.47 -2.49
CA ARG A 358 5.00 -16.45 -1.42
C ARG A 358 5.14 -17.05 -0.01
N LEU A 359 4.52 -18.19 0.28
CA LEU A 359 4.67 -18.86 1.58
C LEU A 359 6.08 -19.43 1.77
N ASP A 360 6.73 -19.94 0.71
CA ASP A 360 8.15 -20.33 0.79
C ASP A 360 9.05 -19.13 1.15
N ALA A 361 8.76 -17.94 0.62
CA ALA A 361 9.46 -16.71 0.99
C ALA A 361 9.21 -16.31 2.46
N LEU A 362 7.96 -16.41 2.94
CA LEU A 362 7.63 -16.19 4.35
C LEU A 362 8.41 -17.16 5.26
N HIS A 363 8.40 -18.46 4.94
CA HIS A 363 9.12 -19.48 5.69
C HIS A 363 10.63 -19.25 5.71
N ARG A 364 11.23 -18.74 4.62
CA ARG A 364 12.63 -18.31 4.61
C ARG A 364 12.88 -17.14 5.56
N GLN A 365 12.04 -16.10 5.49
CA GLN A 365 12.16 -14.95 6.37
C GLN A 365 12.06 -15.37 7.86
N MET A 366 11.17 -16.31 8.17
CA MET A 366 11.07 -16.88 9.51
C MET A 366 12.35 -17.59 9.96
N ARG A 367 12.94 -18.44 9.10
CA ARG A 367 14.20 -19.13 9.43
C ARG A 367 15.32 -18.15 9.78
N LEU A 368 15.36 -16.99 9.11
CA LEU A 368 16.36 -15.95 9.35
C LEU A 368 16.10 -15.16 10.63
N LEU A 369 14.84 -14.87 10.95
CA LEU A 369 14.46 -14.05 12.11
C LEU A 369 14.33 -14.85 13.42
N GLY A 370 14.08 -16.16 13.32
CA GLY A 370 13.70 -17.03 14.43
C GLY A 370 12.22 -16.93 14.81
N ASP A 371 11.69 -18.00 15.39
CA ASP A 371 10.25 -18.19 15.60
C ASP A 371 9.62 -17.24 16.65
N ASN A 372 10.43 -16.64 17.50
CA ASN A 372 9.97 -15.77 18.60
C ASN A 372 10.09 -14.27 18.29
N ASN A 373 10.38 -13.88 17.05
CA ASN A 373 10.58 -12.47 16.70
C ASN A 373 9.25 -11.69 16.74
N PRO A 374 9.14 -10.58 17.49
CA PRO A 374 7.91 -9.77 17.56
C PRO A 374 7.38 -9.26 16.22
N VAL A 375 8.25 -9.07 15.21
CA VAL A 375 7.83 -8.61 13.87
C VAL A 375 6.99 -9.66 13.13
N SER A 376 6.95 -10.90 13.61
CA SER A 376 6.15 -11.99 13.04
C SER A 376 4.70 -12.03 13.53
N LYS A 377 4.33 -11.14 14.46
CA LYS A 377 2.93 -10.97 14.91
C LYS A 377 2.15 -10.24 13.83
N LEU A 378 0.87 -10.58 13.64
CA LEU A 378 -0.01 -9.82 12.75
C LEU A 378 -0.33 -8.45 13.33
N GLN A 379 -0.58 -8.39 14.64
CA GLN A 379 -0.78 -7.16 15.38
C GLN A 379 0.50 -6.82 16.15
N ALA A 380 1.53 -6.40 15.43
CA ALA A 380 2.80 -6.00 16.02
C ALA A 380 2.64 -4.66 16.76
N LYS A 381 2.43 -4.73 18.08
CA LYS A 381 2.44 -3.56 18.98
C LYS A 381 3.84 -2.95 19.02
N PHE A 382 3.91 -1.61 18.92
CA PHE A 382 5.19 -0.89 18.95
C PHE A 382 5.16 0.30 19.90
N GLU A 383 6.31 0.62 20.47
CA GLU A 383 6.48 1.75 21.37
C GLU A 383 6.49 3.08 20.60
N PRO A 384 6.06 4.20 21.20
CA PRO A 384 6.22 5.52 20.62
C PRO A 384 7.68 5.76 20.19
N GLY A 385 7.88 6.19 18.94
CA GLY A 385 9.21 6.39 18.37
C GLY A 385 9.68 5.30 17.41
N VAL A 386 9.02 4.14 17.35
CA VAL A 386 9.31 3.15 16.31
C VAL A 386 8.62 3.57 15.01
N ASN A 387 9.39 3.63 13.92
CA ASN A 387 8.85 3.96 12.60
C ASN A 387 7.96 2.81 12.09
N PRO A 388 6.67 3.04 11.79
CA PRO A 388 5.76 1.98 11.33
C PRO A 388 6.19 1.34 10.00
N SER A 389 7.04 2.00 9.22
CA SER A 389 7.59 1.41 7.99
C SER A 389 8.41 0.15 8.26
N SER A 390 8.97 -0.03 9.47
CA SER A 390 9.66 -1.28 9.84
C SER A 390 8.73 -2.47 10.07
N LEU A 391 7.41 -2.24 10.12
CA LEU A 391 6.39 -3.29 10.27
C LEU A 391 5.95 -3.88 8.93
N MET A 392 6.33 -3.23 7.82
CA MET A 392 6.09 -3.74 6.48
C MET A 392 6.98 -4.95 6.23
N ASN A 393 6.40 -6.14 6.24
CA ASN A 393 7.09 -7.40 6.04
C ASN A 393 6.11 -8.47 5.56
N LEU A 394 6.62 -9.63 5.12
CA LEU A 394 5.78 -10.70 4.59
C LEU A 394 4.76 -11.25 5.60
N PHE A 395 4.94 -11.07 6.91
CA PHE A 395 3.95 -11.53 7.89
C PHE A 395 2.64 -10.73 7.77
N THR A 396 2.73 -9.41 7.62
CA THR A 396 1.56 -8.53 7.46
C THR A 396 0.69 -8.94 6.26
N TYR A 397 1.32 -9.41 5.19
CA TYR A 397 0.67 -9.89 3.97
C TYR A 397 0.26 -11.37 4.07
N GLU A 398 1.24 -12.27 4.18
CA GLU A 398 1.07 -13.70 3.98
C GLU A 398 0.48 -14.41 5.21
N LYS A 399 0.93 -14.06 6.42
CA LYS A 399 0.28 -14.56 7.63
C LYS A 399 -1.12 -13.96 7.77
N GLY A 400 -1.31 -12.72 7.32
CA GLY A 400 -2.62 -12.06 7.25
C GLY A 400 -3.56 -12.79 6.30
N PHE A 401 -3.08 -13.12 5.09
CA PHE A 401 -3.77 -13.96 4.12
C PHE A 401 -4.14 -15.32 4.71
N CYS A 402 -3.22 -16.00 5.39
CA CYS A 402 -3.50 -17.30 6.00
C CYS A 402 -4.60 -17.20 7.06
N PHE A 403 -4.60 -16.13 7.86
CA PHE A 403 -5.67 -15.90 8.84
C PHE A 403 -7.03 -15.67 8.17
N VAL A 404 -7.09 -14.80 7.15
CA VAL A 404 -8.33 -14.55 6.39
C VAL A 404 -8.80 -15.81 5.67
N SER A 405 -7.88 -16.61 5.13
CA SER A 405 -8.17 -17.92 4.53
C SER A 405 -8.73 -18.90 5.55
N TYR A 406 -8.20 -18.91 6.78
CA TYR A 406 -8.75 -19.71 7.87
C TYR A 406 -10.18 -19.26 8.23
N LEU A 407 -10.45 -17.96 8.31
CA LEU A 407 -11.83 -17.45 8.51
C LEU A 407 -12.77 -17.92 7.39
N SER A 408 -12.30 -17.88 6.14
CA SER A 408 -13.05 -18.40 4.99
C SER A 408 -13.32 -19.90 5.08
N GLN A 409 -12.36 -20.70 5.57
CA GLN A 409 -12.52 -22.14 5.75
C GLN A 409 -13.55 -22.46 6.84
N LEU A 410 -13.57 -21.70 7.93
CA LEU A 410 -14.57 -21.87 8.99
C LEU A 410 -16.01 -21.72 8.46
N CYS A 411 -16.22 -20.90 7.44
CA CYS A 411 -17.55 -20.73 6.81
C CYS A 411 -18.02 -21.96 6.02
N GLY A 412 -17.12 -22.87 5.63
CA GLY A 412 -17.39 -24.08 4.85
C GLY A 412 -17.81 -23.86 3.39
N ASP A 413 -18.18 -22.63 3.03
CA ASP A 413 -18.55 -22.23 1.66
C ASP A 413 -17.97 -20.85 1.36
N ILE A 414 -17.15 -20.80 0.31
CA ILE A 414 -16.46 -19.61 -0.16
C ILE A 414 -17.42 -18.48 -0.54
N LYS A 415 -18.61 -18.80 -1.07
CA LYS A 415 -19.61 -17.79 -1.48
C LYS A 415 -20.28 -17.14 -0.27
N ARG A 416 -20.40 -17.87 0.85
CA ARG A 416 -20.85 -17.29 2.13
C ARG A 416 -19.82 -16.31 2.65
N PHE A 417 -18.53 -16.62 2.54
CA PHE A 417 -17.46 -15.71 2.92
C PHE A 417 -17.41 -14.47 2.02
N ASP A 418 -17.63 -14.60 0.70
CA ASP A 418 -17.78 -13.44 -0.20
C ASP A 418 -18.93 -12.52 0.22
N SER A 419 -20.05 -13.11 0.62
CA SER A 419 -21.22 -12.36 1.09
C SER A 419 -20.91 -11.61 2.38
N PHE A 420 -20.14 -12.23 3.29
CA PHE A 420 -19.60 -11.56 4.47
C PHE A 420 -18.67 -10.40 4.11
N LEU A 421 -17.72 -10.58 3.20
CA LEU A 421 -16.80 -9.52 2.79
C LEU A 421 -17.55 -8.33 2.18
N ARG A 422 -18.54 -8.57 1.31
CA ARG A 422 -19.41 -7.49 0.79
C ARG A 422 -20.13 -6.74 1.92
N ALA A 423 -20.68 -7.47 2.89
CA ALA A 423 -21.37 -6.86 4.03
C ALA A 423 -20.39 -6.08 4.94
N TYR A 424 -19.17 -6.56 5.12
CA TYR A 424 -18.11 -5.90 5.88
C TYR A 424 -17.70 -4.59 5.21
N ILE A 425 -17.44 -4.62 3.90
CA ILE A 425 -17.12 -3.44 3.10
C ILE A 425 -18.24 -2.41 3.23
N GLU A 426 -19.49 -2.79 3.03
CA GLU A 426 -20.62 -1.85 3.10
C GLU A 426 -20.79 -1.27 4.52
N LYS A 427 -20.58 -2.10 5.55
CA LYS A 427 -20.70 -1.68 6.96
C LYS A 427 -19.65 -0.64 7.36
N PHE A 428 -18.40 -0.83 6.93
CA PHE A 428 -17.24 -0.04 7.36
C PHE A 428 -16.71 0.89 6.26
N ARG A 429 -17.45 1.05 5.16
CA ARG A 429 -17.05 1.92 4.05
C ARG A 429 -16.74 3.33 4.55
N PHE A 430 -15.56 3.82 4.20
CA PHE A 430 -15.03 5.12 4.61
C PHE A 430 -14.83 5.28 6.13
N SER A 431 -14.69 4.16 6.84
CA SER A 431 -14.24 4.11 8.23
C SER A 431 -12.81 3.57 8.33
N SER A 432 -12.22 3.77 9.50
CA SER A 432 -10.99 3.08 9.90
C SER A 432 -11.31 2.14 11.07
N VAL A 433 -10.78 0.92 11.03
CA VAL A 433 -11.19 -0.22 11.87
C VAL A 433 -10.02 -0.88 12.57
N ILE A 434 -10.28 -1.55 13.69
CA ILE A 434 -9.33 -2.44 14.38
C ILE A 434 -9.70 -3.91 14.15
N ALA A 435 -8.80 -4.84 14.45
CA ALA A 435 -9.04 -6.28 14.28
C ALA A 435 -10.35 -6.73 14.94
N GLN A 436 -10.65 -6.21 16.13
CA GLN A 436 -11.87 -6.55 16.86
C GLN A 436 -13.15 -6.18 16.09
N ASP A 437 -13.16 -5.09 15.33
CA ASP A 437 -14.33 -4.70 14.52
C ASP A 437 -14.64 -5.77 13.46
N LEU A 438 -13.60 -6.30 12.78
CA LEU A 438 -13.73 -7.38 11.80
C LEU A 438 -14.21 -8.67 12.48
N LEU A 439 -13.59 -9.06 13.60
CA LEU A 439 -13.87 -10.33 14.26
C LEU A 439 -15.26 -10.35 14.92
N ASP A 440 -15.68 -9.26 15.56
CA ASP A 440 -17.03 -9.12 16.11
C ASP A 440 -18.08 -9.12 15.00
N PHE A 441 -17.81 -8.44 13.88
CA PHE A 441 -18.70 -8.45 12.74
C PHE A 441 -18.79 -9.84 12.10
N PHE A 442 -17.67 -10.56 11.98
CA PHE A 442 -17.62 -11.94 11.48
C PHE A 442 -18.45 -12.89 12.34
N LEU A 443 -18.24 -12.89 13.67
CA LEU A 443 -19.00 -13.74 14.60
C LEU A 443 -20.47 -13.34 14.71
N GLY A 444 -20.80 -12.06 14.48
CA GLY A 444 -22.17 -11.58 14.38
C GLY A 444 -22.87 -12.01 13.09
N PHE A 445 -22.12 -12.09 11.98
CA PHE A 445 -22.63 -12.52 10.67
C PHE A 445 -22.81 -14.04 10.59
N PHE A 446 -21.98 -14.80 11.30
CA PHE A 446 -22.03 -16.26 11.39
C PHE A 446 -22.31 -16.72 12.84
N PRO A 447 -23.56 -16.61 13.33
CA PRO A 447 -23.91 -16.95 14.71
C PRO A 447 -23.58 -18.40 15.07
N GLU A 448 -23.66 -19.34 14.12
CA GLU A 448 -23.30 -20.74 14.33
C GLU A 448 -21.82 -20.95 14.67
N LEU A 449 -20.93 -20.12 14.12
CA LEU A 449 -19.49 -20.14 14.43
C LEU A 449 -19.23 -19.54 15.80
N LYS A 450 -19.98 -18.51 16.17
CA LYS A 450 -19.94 -17.91 17.51
C LYS A 450 -20.39 -18.89 18.58
N GLU A 451 -21.51 -19.58 18.36
CA GLU A 451 -22.04 -20.62 19.26
C GLU A 451 -21.07 -21.81 19.41
N SER A 452 -20.33 -22.13 18.35
CA SER A 452 -19.29 -23.17 18.35
C SER A 452 -17.96 -22.71 18.95
N CYS A 453 -17.88 -21.49 19.50
CA CYS A 453 -16.69 -20.91 20.14
C CYS A 453 -15.41 -20.98 19.27
N VAL A 454 -15.52 -20.79 17.95
CA VAL A 454 -14.36 -20.93 17.04
C VAL A 454 -13.22 -19.96 17.36
N ALA A 455 -13.52 -18.81 17.98
CA ALA A 455 -12.54 -17.81 18.38
C ALA A 455 -11.62 -18.29 19.52
N GLN A 456 -12.07 -19.27 20.31
CA GLN A 456 -11.33 -19.88 21.42
C GLN A 456 -10.92 -21.33 21.13
N ARG A 457 -10.97 -21.76 19.86
CA ARG A 457 -10.57 -23.11 19.48
C ARG A 457 -9.10 -23.33 19.81
N GLU A 458 -8.81 -24.34 20.63
CA GLU A 458 -7.45 -24.65 21.09
C GLU A 458 -6.47 -24.76 19.91
N GLY A 459 -5.39 -23.98 19.98
CA GLY A 459 -4.35 -23.94 18.96
C GLY A 459 -4.61 -23.02 17.76
N LEU A 460 -5.85 -22.53 17.62
CA LEU A 460 -6.32 -21.68 16.52
C LEU A 460 -7.10 -20.46 17.02
N GLU A 461 -6.82 -20.04 18.26
CA GLU A 461 -7.49 -18.91 18.89
C GLU A 461 -7.25 -17.64 18.07
N PHE A 462 -8.27 -16.81 17.89
CA PHE A 462 -8.12 -15.56 17.12
C PHE A 462 -7.08 -14.64 17.76
N GLU A 463 -7.02 -14.60 19.10
CA GLU A 463 -6.00 -13.86 19.84
C GLU A 463 -4.58 -14.36 19.52
N ARG A 464 -4.42 -15.68 19.37
CA ARG A 464 -3.13 -16.29 19.01
C ARG A 464 -2.74 -15.97 17.56
N TRP A 465 -3.69 -15.92 16.63
CA TRP A 465 -3.45 -15.44 15.27
C TRP A 465 -2.91 -14.01 15.25
N LEU A 466 -3.52 -13.11 16.03
CA LEU A 466 -3.14 -11.70 16.06
C LEU A 466 -1.79 -11.47 16.76
N ASN A 467 -1.62 -12.04 17.95
CA ASN A 467 -0.54 -11.67 18.87
C ASN A 467 0.56 -12.73 19.05
N GLY A 468 0.39 -13.93 18.46
CA GLY A 468 1.38 -15.00 18.48
C GLY A 468 2.50 -14.79 17.47
N CYS A 469 3.75 -14.98 17.90
CA CYS A 469 4.92 -15.03 17.02
C CYS A 469 4.94 -16.34 16.19
N GLY A 470 5.80 -16.37 15.17
CA GLY A 470 6.08 -17.57 14.40
C GLY A 470 5.15 -17.76 13.19
N PRO A 471 5.04 -18.99 12.66
CA PRO A 471 4.31 -19.26 11.42
C PRO A 471 2.82 -18.92 11.51
N PRO A 472 2.12 -18.88 10.36
CA PRO A 472 0.67 -19.05 10.35
C PRO A 472 0.27 -20.31 11.13
N LEU A 473 -0.84 -20.24 11.88
CA LEU A 473 -1.32 -21.40 12.65
C LEU A 473 -1.96 -22.48 11.75
N CYS A 474 -2.38 -22.07 10.55
CA CYS A 474 -2.92 -22.92 9.50
C CYS A 474 -2.57 -22.29 8.14
N GLU A 475 -2.33 -23.12 7.13
CA GLU A 475 -2.18 -22.68 5.74
C GLU A 475 -3.30 -23.26 4.89
N PRO A 476 -3.71 -22.59 3.80
CA PRO A 476 -4.75 -23.13 2.91
C PRO A 476 -4.29 -24.42 2.23
N ASP A 477 -5.25 -25.24 1.78
CA ASP A 477 -4.94 -26.36 0.90
C ASP A 477 -4.49 -25.83 -0.48
N LEU A 478 -3.29 -26.24 -0.90
CA LEU A 478 -2.67 -25.84 -2.17
C LEU A 478 -2.54 -27.03 -3.14
N SER A 479 -3.26 -28.12 -2.87
CA SER A 479 -3.20 -29.36 -3.64
C SER A 479 -3.57 -29.18 -5.12
N ALA A 480 -4.47 -28.25 -5.44
CA ALA A 480 -4.84 -27.90 -6.82
C ALA A 480 -3.65 -27.38 -7.66
N GLY A 481 -2.64 -26.78 -7.02
CA GLY A 481 -1.42 -26.30 -7.67
C GLY A 481 -0.39 -27.39 -7.99
N ARG A 482 -0.61 -28.64 -7.58
CA ARG A 482 0.39 -29.73 -7.68
C ARG A 482 0.86 -29.97 -9.12
N ALA A 483 0.00 -29.75 -10.12
CA ALA A 483 0.37 -29.88 -11.52
C ALA A 483 1.50 -28.91 -11.93
N LEU A 484 1.58 -27.73 -11.29
CA LEU A 484 2.60 -26.71 -11.57
C LEU A 484 3.78 -26.79 -10.59
N THR A 485 3.53 -27.11 -9.32
CA THR A 485 4.58 -27.17 -8.28
C THR A 485 5.31 -28.51 -8.23
N GLY A 486 4.66 -29.60 -8.64
CA GLY A 486 5.24 -30.94 -8.68
C GLY A 486 6.50 -31.06 -9.55
N PRO A 487 6.51 -30.55 -10.80
CA PRO A 487 7.70 -30.52 -11.64
C PRO A 487 8.88 -29.75 -11.00
N VAL A 488 8.60 -28.66 -10.30
CA VAL A 488 9.61 -27.88 -9.57
C VAL A 488 10.21 -28.70 -8.43
N GLN A 489 9.36 -29.31 -7.61
CA GLN A 489 9.81 -30.17 -6.50
C GLN A 489 10.64 -31.35 -7.00
N HIS A 490 10.18 -32.03 -8.05
CA HIS A 490 10.90 -33.15 -8.66
C HIS A 490 12.30 -32.72 -9.11
N LEU A 491 12.44 -31.57 -9.77
CA LEU A 491 13.75 -31.07 -10.19
C LEU A 491 14.64 -30.69 -9.00
N CYS A 492 14.10 -30.03 -7.96
CA CYS A 492 14.83 -29.71 -6.74
C CYS A 492 15.38 -30.96 -6.04
N ASP A 493 14.62 -32.05 -6.00
CA ASP A 493 15.03 -33.29 -5.35
C ASP A 493 16.16 -33.99 -6.11
N HIS A 494 16.15 -33.93 -7.45
CA HIS A 494 17.26 -34.43 -8.28
C HIS A 494 18.50 -33.55 -8.21
N TRP A 495 18.35 -32.24 -8.00
CA TRP A 495 19.49 -31.30 -7.98
C TRP A 495 20.14 -31.16 -6.61
N GLY A 496 19.40 -31.41 -5.53
CA GLY A 496 19.91 -31.23 -4.18
C GLY A 496 20.53 -32.48 -3.55
N VAL A 497 21.00 -33.44 -4.36
CA VAL A 497 21.81 -34.58 -3.93
C VAL A 497 23.28 -34.36 -4.30
N ASP A 498 24.22 -34.97 -3.56
CA ASP A 498 25.67 -34.75 -3.73
C ASP A 498 26.20 -35.11 -5.13
N ALA A 499 25.55 -36.06 -5.82
CA ALA A 499 25.89 -36.52 -7.17
C ALA A 499 24.61 -36.66 -8.02
N PRO A 500 24.12 -35.58 -8.64
CA PRO A 500 22.89 -35.62 -9.40
C PRO A 500 23.11 -36.32 -10.74
N ASP A 501 22.09 -37.03 -11.23
CA ASP A 501 22.16 -37.73 -12.52
C ASP A 501 22.20 -36.73 -13.69
N PRO A 502 23.34 -36.61 -14.41
CA PRO A 502 23.47 -35.65 -15.50
C PRO A 502 22.47 -35.87 -16.63
N GLN A 503 22.00 -37.11 -16.85
CA GLN A 503 21.01 -37.41 -17.89
C GLN A 503 19.64 -36.83 -17.52
N VAL A 504 19.18 -37.03 -16.28
CA VAL A 504 17.91 -36.47 -15.77
C VAL A 504 17.94 -34.94 -15.80
N ILE A 505 19.08 -34.34 -15.45
CA ILE A 505 19.23 -32.88 -15.51
C ILE A 505 19.20 -32.41 -16.97
N SER A 506 19.84 -33.12 -17.89
CA SER A 506 19.94 -32.75 -19.30
C SER A 506 18.62 -32.84 -20.07
N THR A 507 17.70 -33.70 -19.64
CA THR A 507 16.39 -33.89 -20.30
C THR A 507 15.31 -32.92 -19.81
N PHE A 508 15.50 -32.26 -18.67
CA PHE A 508 14.51 -31.32 -18.15
C PHE A 508 14.43 -30.04 -18.99
N ASP A 509 13.21 -29.72 -19.46
CA ASP A 509 12.93 -28.52 -20.24
C ASP A 509 12.40 -27.40 -19.34
N LEU A 510 13.16 -26.31 -19.23
CA LEU A 510 12.78 -25.12 -18.49
C LEU A 510 12.08 -24.08 -19.37
N SER A 511 12.04 -24.27 -20.70
CA SER A 511 11.45 -23.30 -21.62
C SER A 511 9.93 -23.22 -21.52
N SER A 512 9.29 -24.29 -21.03
CA SER A 512 7.85 -24.34 -20.79
C SER A 512 7.44 -23.82 -19.41
N TRP A 513 8.39 -23.45 -18.56
CA TRP A 513 8.10 -23.03 -17.20
C TRP A 513 7.65 -21.58 -17.14
N SER A 514 6.71 -21.33 -16.25
CA SER A 514 6.29 -19.99 -15.87
C SER A 514 7.40 -19.25 -15.11
N THR A 515 7.26 -17.93 -14.94
CA THR A 515 8.18 -17.14 -14.13
C THR A 515 8.20 -17.65 -12.69
N PHE A 516 7.03 -17.86 -12.08
CA PHE A 516 6.93 -18.39 -10.72
C PHE A 516 7.54 -19.78 -10.57
N GLN A 517 7.36 -20.70 -11.53
CA GLN A 517 8.01 -22.02 -11.46
C GLN A 517 9.54 -21.88 -11.48
N THR A 518 10.05 -21.02 -12.35
CA THR A 518 11.50 -20.75 -12.48
C THR A 518 12.07 -20.14 -11.20
N VAL A 519 11.41 -19.13 -10.65
CA VAL A 519 11.87 -18.45 -9.42
C VAL A 519 11.73 -19.38 -8.21
N LEU A 520 10.63 -20.12 -8.07
CA LEU A 520 10.43 -21.08 -6.98
C LEU A 520 11.54 -22.16 -6.97
N PHE A 521 11.93 -22.65 -8.15
CA PHE A 521 13.05 -23.58 -8.28
C PHE A 521 14.36 -22.96 -7.84
N LEU A 522 14.68 -21.75 -8.32
CA LEU A 522 15.89 -21.03 -7.95
C LEU A 522 15.99 -20.79 -6.44
N ASP A 523 14.89 -20.36 -5.84
CA ASP A 523 14.80 -20.09 -4.40
C ASP A 523 15.03 -21.35 -3.56
N ARG A 524 14.38 -22.46 -3.92
CA ARG A 524 14.60 -23.74 -3.22
C ARG A 524 16.00 -24.29 -3.41
N LEU A 525 16.63 -24.00 -4.55
CA LEU A 525 18.01 -24.38 -4.81
C LEU A 525 18.99 -23.53 -3.98
N LEU A 526 18.69 -22.24 -3.78
CA LEU A 526 19.46 -21.33 -2.91
C LEU A 526 19.45 -21.79 -1.45
N ASP A 527 18.34 -22.31 -0.96
CA ASP A 527 18.24 -22.89 0.40
C ASP A 527 19.20 -24.09 0.61
N ARG A 528 19.68 -24.71 -0.49
CA ARG A 528 20.66 -25.82 -0.48
C ARG A 528 22.09 -25.37 -0.83
N SER A 529 22.35 -24.06 -0.84
CA SER A 529 23.68 -23.48 -1.11
C SER A 529 24.68 -23.75 0.03
N PRO A 530 25.98 -23.99 -0.25
CA PRO A 530 26.62 -23.96 -1.56
C PRO A 530 26.38 -25.24 -2.40
N LEU A 531 26.04 -25.05 -3.67
CA LEU A 531 25.93 -26.16 -4.63
C LEU A 531 27.32 -26.72 -5.00
N SER A 532 27.38 -28.02 -5.28
CA SER A 532 28.61 -28.68 -5.74
C SER A 532 29.07 -28.14 -7.11
N GLN A 533 30.38 -28.18 -7.39
CA GLN A 533 30.95 -27.65 -8.64
C GLN A 533 30.37 -28.32 -9.91
N GLY A 534 30.04 -29.61 -9.84
CA GLY A 534 29.44 -30.36 -10.95
C GLY A 534 28.04 -29.83 -11.31
N ILE A 535 27.25 -29.43 -10.32
CA ILE A 535 25.93 -28.81 -10.52
C ILE A 535 26.10 -27.47 -11.22
N LYS A 536 26.96 -26.58 -10.71
CA LYS A 536 27.16 -25.22 -11.25
C LYS A 536 27.48 -25.20 -12.76
N GLY A 537 28.27 -26.16 -13.25
CA GLY A 537 28.61 -26.29 -14.68
C GLY A 537 27.44 -26.69 -15.59
N ILE A 538 26.42 -27.37 -15.04
CA ILE A 538 25.23 -27.83 -15.76
C ILE A 538 24.08 -26.82 -15.65
N VAL A 539 23.98 -26.12 -14.51
CA VAL A 539 22.97 -25.09 -14.23
C VAL A 539 23.07 -23.91 -15.19
N HIS A 540 24.28 -23.36 -15.30
CA HIS A 540 24.52 -22.08 -15.93
C HIS A 540 24.16 -22.05 -17.43
N PRO A 541 24.44 -23.08 -18.24
CA PRO A 541 24.01 -23.15 -19.64
C PRO A 541 22.49 -23.28 -19.82
N LYS A 542 21.80 -24.02 -18.94
CA LYS A 542 20.35 -24.24 -19.04
C LYS A 542 19.53 -23.04 -18.58
N MET A 543 20.01 -22.33 -17.55
CA MET A 543 19.36 -21.10 -17.11
C MET A 543 19.39 -20.03 -18.20
N LYS A 544 20.46 -19.93 -19.00
CA LYS A 544 20.53 -19.02 -20.18
C LYS A 544 19.43 -19.23 -21.24
N ILE A 545 18.70 -20.35 -21.21
CA ILE A 545 17.62 -20.65 -22.16
C ILE A 545 16.28 -20.08 -21.66
N SER A 546 16.14 -19.85 -20.34
CA SER A 546 14.94 -19.22 -19.80
C SER A 546 14.92 -17.72 -20.16
N PRO A 547 13.77 -17.16 -20.59
CA PRO A 547 13.63 -15.74 -20.96
C PRO A 547 14.11 -14.77 -19.87
N LEU A 548 14.07 -15.19 -18.59
CA LEU A 548 14.60 -14.45 -17.45
C LEU A 548 16.12 -14.19 -17.54
N PHE A 549 16.88 -15.02 -18.24
CA PHE A 549 18.35 -14.97 -18.26
C PHE A 549 18.93 -14.50 -19.60
N THR A 550 18.08 -14.27 -20.61
CA THR A 550 18.52 -13.73 -21.91
C THR A 550 18.71 -12.21 -21.90
N HIS A 551 18.27 -11.51 -20.85
CA HIS A 551 18.46 -10.06 -20.69
C HIS A 551 19.77 -9.74 -19.93
N PRO A 552 20.71 -8.95 -20.49
CA PRO A 552 22.00 -8.64 -19.84
C PRO A 552 21.89 -7.99 -18.45
N LYS A 553 20.77 -7.34 -18.15
CA LYS A 553 20.50 -6.68 -16.85
C LYS A 553 19.94 -7.64 -15.79
N ALA A 554 19.28 -8.73 -16.19
CA ALA A 554 18.80 -9.76 -15.26
C ALA A 554 19.98 -10.59 -14.69
N ILE A 555 21.04 -10.76 -15.50
CA ILE A 555 22.28 -11.43 -15.07
C ILE A 555 22.96 -10.65 -13.92
N LEU A 556 22.92 -9.32 -13.92
CA LEU A 556 23.45 -8.48 -12.85
C LEU A 556 22.54 -8.46 -11.61
N GLY A 557 21.22 -8.46 -11.79
CA GLY A 557 20.27 -8.60 -10.69
C GLY A 557 20.46 -9.92 -9.95
N ILE A 558 20.66 -11.01 -10.69
CA ILE A 558 20.89 -12.35 -10.14
C ILE A 558 22.32 -12.50 -9.56
N HIS A 559 23.35 -11.92 -10.18
CA HIS A 559 24.69 -11.88 -9.58
C HIS A 559 24.74 -11.11 -8.26
N SER A 560 23.93 -10.05 -8.13
CA SER A 560 23.72 -9.30 -6.89
C SER A 560 22.89 -10.10 -5.88
N PHE A 561 21.90 -10.87 -6.37
CA PHE A 561 21.08 -11.83 -5.62
C PHE A 561 21.90 -12.97 -5.00
N PHE A 562 22.97 -13.40 -5.67
CA PHE A 562 23.89 -14.44 -5.16
C PHE A 562 24.92 -13.91 -4.13
N GLN A 563 25.01 -12.60 -3.88
CA GLN A 563 26.01 -12.02 -2.97
C GLN A 563 25.44 -11.24 -1.78
N MET A 564 24.14 -11.00 -1.68
CA MET A 564 23.55 -10.27 -0.55
C MET A 564 22.48 -11.05 0.19
N ASN A 565 22.68 -11.15 1.50
CA ASN A 565 21.72 -11.59 2.51
C ASN A 565 21.64 -10.43 3.52
N PRO A 566 20.50 -10.16 4.17
CA PRO A 566 19.13 -9.90 3.71
C PRO A 566 18.83 -8.39 3.93
N ILE A 567 17.57 -7.91 3.91
CA ILE A 567 17.12 -6.54 4.36
C ILE A 567 17.03 -5.43 3.28
N ARG A 568 17.52 -5.59 2.05
CA ARG A 568 17.39 -4.51 1.05
C ARG A 568 17.00 -5.00 -0.33
N VAL A 569 15.75 -5.40 -0.48
CA VAL A 569 14.98 -5.00 -1.66
C VAL A 569 13.62 -4.60 -1.11
N ILE A 570 13.55 -3.32 -0.72
CA ILE A 570 12.31 -2.54 -0.64
C ILE A 570 11.32 -2.96 0.46
#